data_AF-A0A9D4CZ98-F1
#
_entry.id   AF-A0A9D4CZ98-F1
#
_cell.length_a   1.000
_cell.length_b   1.000
_cell.length_c   1.000
_cell.angle_alpha   90.00
_cell.angle_beta   90.00
_cell.angle_gamma   90.00
#
_symmetry.space_group_name_H-M   'P 1'
#
loop_
_entity.id
_entity.type
_entity.pdbx_description
1 polymer ?
#
loop_
_entity_poly.entity_id
_entity_poly.type
_entity_poly.pdbx_seq_one_letter_code
_entity_poly.pdbx_strand_id
1 'polypeptide(L)'
;MLLLDDFNLDLLDTASSALFCLICCHTDQYQHLVHEILESHINQAYKSRLLEAFNNLTPPTLALTVNRHNKLIFMENFNSFLINVRGFLCVR
;
A
#
# COMPACT_ATOMS: atom_id res chain seq x y z
N MET A 1 -4.02 -2.46 15.67
CA MET A 1 -2.78 -1.90 15.09
C MET A 1 -3.18 -1.09 13.88
N LEU A 2 -3.23 0.24 14.01
CA LEU A 2 -3.55 1.13 12.89
C LEU A 2 -2.24 1.41 12.16
N LEU A 3 -2.01 0.67 11.07
CA LEU A 3 -0.75 0.63 10.30
C LEU A 3 -0.21 2.01 9.85
N LEU A 4 -1.01 3.07 9.91
CA LEU A 4 -0.74 4.37 9.28
C LEU A 4 -1.21 5.60 10.06
N ASP A 5 -1.68 5.44 11.30
CA ASP A 5 -2.18 6.56 12.13
C ASP A 5 -1.07 7.61 12.34
N ASP A 6 0.17 7.17 12.55
CA ASP A 6 1.33 8.04 12.81
C ASP A 6 2.17 8.36 11.55
N PHE A 7 1.68 8.05 10.35
CA PHE A 7 2.47 8.31 9.13
C PHE A 7 2.65 9.84 8.90
N ASN A 8 3.90 10.31 8.94
CA ASN A 8 4.24 11.69 8.64
C ASN A 8 4.15 11.94 7.12
N LEU A 9 3.16 12.73 6.70
CA LEU A 9 2.93 13.07 5.29
C LEU A 9 4.10 13.85 4.65
N ASP A 10 4.93 14.53 5.45
CA ASP A 10 6.13 15.22 4.94
C ASP A 10 7.15 14.22 4.35
N LEU A 11 7.08 12.95 4.77
CA LEU A 11 7.96 11.89 4.30
C LEU A 11 7.35 11.09 3.14
N LEU A 12 6.16 11.46 2.64
CA LEU A 12 5.41 10.70 1.66
C LEU A 12 6.25 10.32 0.42
N ASP A 13 6.93 11.30 -0.18
CA ASP A 13 7.71 11.08 -1.41
C ASP A 13 8.93 10.17 -1.18
N THR A 14 9.59 10.34 -0.03
CA THR A 14 10.77 9.55 0.32
C THR A 14 10.36 8.12 0.68
N ALA A 15 9.33 7.97 1.50
CA ALA A 15 8.82 6.68 1.94
C ALA A 15 8.22 5.88 0.79
N SER A 16 7.41 6.50 -0.07
CA SER A 16 6.83 5.84 -1.25
C SER A 16 7.91 5.37 -2.21
N SER A 17 8.93 6.20 -2.46
CA SER A 17 10.09 5.82 -3.27
C SER A 17 10.83 4.62 -2.67
N ALA A 18 11.14 4.66 -1.38
CA ALA A 18 11.89 3.60 -0.71
C ALA A 18 11.10 2.29 -0.71
N LEU A 19 9.80 2.36 -0.39
CA LEU A 19 8.90 1.23 -0.38
C LEU A 19 8.77 0.59 -1.77
N PHE A 20 8.61 1.39 -2.82
CA PHE A 20 8.57 0.86 -4.19
C PHE A 20 9.82 0.06 -4.55
N CYS A 21 11.01 0.59 -4.23
CA CYS A 21 12.26 -0.12 -4.44
C CYS A 21 12.31 -1.45 -3.67
N LEU A 22 11.89 -1.45 -2.40
CA LEU A 22 11.84 -2.67 -1.58
C LEU A 22 10.88 -3.72 -2.16
N ILE A 23 9.71 -3.30 -2.64
CA ILE A 23 8.72 -4.18 -3.29
C ILE A 23 9.28 -4.79 -4.58
N CYS A 24 9.96 -3.98 -5.39
CA CYS A 24 10.60 -4.48 -6.62
C CYS A 24 11.70 -5.51 -6.31
N CYS A 25 12.48 -5.31 -5.23
CA CYS A 25 13.52 -6.25 -4.84
C CYS A 25 12.98 -7.53 -4.17
N HIS A 26 11.81 -7.45 -3.52
CA HIS A 26 11.27 -8.54 -2.69
C HIS A 26 9.78 -8.75 -2.94
N THR A 27 9.39 -8.99 -4.20
CA THR A 27 7.98 -9.06 -4.60
C THR A 27 7.23 -10.19 -3.89
N ASP A 28 7.85 -11.36 -3.71
CA ASP A 28 7.22 -12.48 -3.01
C ASP A 28 6.94 -12.14 -1.53
N GLN A 29 7.91 -11.50 -0.86
CA GLN A 29 7.75 -11.07 0.53
C GLN A 29 6.64 -10.03 0.66
N TYR A 30 6.56 -9.08 -0.28
CA TYR A 30 5.47 -8.12 -0.32
C TYR A 30 4.12 -8.81 -0.43
N GLN A 31 3.96 -9.78 -1.35
CA GLN A 31 2.70 -10.52 -1.50
C GLN A 31 2.33 -11.30 -0.24
N HIS A 32 3.31 -11.95 0.40
CA HIS A 32 3.10 -12.65 1.67
C HIS A 32 2.63 -11.70 2.78
N LEU A 33 3.26 -10.53 2.92
CA LEU A 33 2.87 -9.53 3.92
C LEU A 33 1.46 -8.99 3.66
N VAL A 34 1.12 -8.69 2.41
CA VAL A 34 -0.25 -8.27 2.04
C VAL A 34 -1.27 -9.34 2.42
N HIS A 35 -0.98 -10.61 2.14
CA HIS A 35 -1.85 -11.72 2.51
C HIS A 35 -1.99 -11.87 4.03
N GLU A 36 -0.89 -11.80 4.79
CA GLU A 36 -0.90 -11.87 6.25
C GLU A 36 -1.75 -10.74 6.86
N ILE A 37 -1.58 -9.52 6.34
CA ILE A 37 -2.40 -8.37 6.76
C ILE A 37 -3.87 -8.64 6.42
N LEU A 38 -4.20 -9.15 5.23
CA LEU A 38 -5.60 -9.42 4.87
C LEU A 38 -6.26 -10.51 5.73
N GLU A 39 -5.50 -11.54 6.13
CA GLU A 39 -5.99 -12.61 7.00
C GLU A 39 -6.08 -12.21 8.48
N SER A 40 -5.28 -11.23 8.94
CA SER A 40 -5.32 -10.78 10.33
C SER A 40 -6.58 -9.97 10.69
N HIS A 41 -7.40 -9.59 9.71
CA HIS A 41 -8.60 -8.76 9.92
C HIS A 41 -9.89 -9.60 9.90
N ILE A 42 -10.61 -9.61 11.03
CA ILE A 42 -11.81 -10.46 11.25
C ILE A 42 -13.05 -9.94 10.51
N ASN A 43 -13.14 -8.64 10.21
CA ASN A 43 -14.34 -8.07 9.58
C ASN A 43 -14.25 -8.12 8.05
N GLN A 44 -15.12 -8.93 7.45
CA GLN A 44 -15.21 -9.16 6.00
C GLN A 44 -15.34 -7.88 5.17
N ALA A 45 -16.07 -6.87 5.67
CA ALA A 45 -16.22 -5.60 4.97
C ALA A 45 -14.90 -4.81 4.92
N TYR A 46 -14.09 -4.88 5.98
CA TYR A 46 -12.76 -4.27 6.02
C TYR A 46 -11.77 -5.02 5.15
N LYS A 47 -11.80 -6.36 5.18
CA LYS A 47 -10.95 -7.20 4.33
C LYS A 47 -11.14 -6.88 2.85
N SER A 48 -12.40 -6.73 2.40
CA SER A 48 -12.72 -6.37 1.02
C SER A 48 -12.16 -4.99 0.62
N ARG A 49 -12.36 -3.97 1.45
CA ARG A 49 -11.83 -2.62 1.20
C ARG A 49 -10.31 -2.56 1.22
N LEU A 50 -9.66 -3.31 2.11
CA LEU A 50 -8.21 -3.38 2.19
C LEU A 50 -7.63 -4.09 0.96
N LEU A 51 -8.28 -5.16 0.50
CA LEU A 51 -7.91 -5.88 -0.73
C LEU A 51 -8.01 -4.95 -1.94
N GLU A 52 -9.08 -4.18 -2.05
CA GLU A 52 -9.23 -3.16 -3.10
C GLU A 52 -8.14 -2.10 -3.01
N ALA A 53 -7.82 -1.60 -1.81
CA ALA A 53 -6.75 -0.63 -1.61
C ALA A 53 -5.38 -1.17 -2.05
N PHE A 54 -5.03 -2.43 -1.71
CA PHE A 54 -3.78 -3.06 -2.15
C PHE A 54 -3.75 -3.32 -3.66
N ASN A 55 -4.88 -3.71 -4.26
CA ASN A 55 -4.98 -3.85 -5.71
C ASN A 55 -4.77 -2.51 -6.44
N ASN A 56 -5.26 -1.41 -5.87
CA ASN A 56 -5.02 -0.06 -6.41
C ASN A 56 -3.59 0.42 -6.13
N LEU A 57 -2.96 -0.02 -5.05
CA LEU A 57 -1.57 0.30 -4.73
C LEU A 57 -0.60 -0.30 -5.76
N THR A 58 -0.77 -1.60 -6.04
CA THR A 58 0.03 -2.36 -7.01
C THR A 58 -0.87 -3.07 -8.01
N PRO A 59 -1.45 -2.36 -8.98
CA PRO A 59 -2.33 -2.98 -9.96
C PRO A 59 -1.53 -3.90 -10.89
N PRO A 60 -2.15 -4.93 -11.49
CA PRO A 60 -1.49 -5.82 -12.44
C PRO A 60 -0.88 -5.09 -13.65
N THR A 61 -1.35 -3.88 -13.96
CA THR A 61 -0.83 -3.00 -15.01
C THR A 61 0.48 -2.30 -14.63
N LEU A 62 0.80 -2.21 -13.34
CA LEU A 62 2.04 -1.63 -12.84
C LEU A 62 3.12 -2.72 -12.74
N ALA A 63 4.07 -2.69 -13.67
CA ALA A 63 5.23 -3.57 -13.57
C ALA A 63 6.09 -3.19 -12.36
N LEU A 64 6.34 -4.15 -11.45
CA LEU A 64 7.17 -3.98 -10.25
C LEU A 64 8.67 -4.04 -10.61
N THR A 65 9.10 -3.09 -11.45
CA THR A 65 10.49 -2.91 -11.86
C THR A 65 10.95 -1.49 -11.52
N VAL A 66 12.22 -1.37 -11.10
CA VAL A 66 12.80 -0.09 -10.68
C VAL A 66 13.06 0.80 -11.89
N ASN A 67 12.03 1.54 -12.32
CA ASN A 67 12.16 2.59 -13.32
C ASN A 67 11.36 3.83 -12.91
N ARG A 68 11.70 4.98 -13.50
CA ARG A 68 11.13 6.27 -13.13
C ARG A 68 9.61 6.34 -13.34
N HIS A 69 9.11 5.77 -14.44
CA HIS A 69 7.69 5.83 -14.79
C HIS A 69 6.83 5.06 -13.78
N ASN A 70 7.20 3.81 -13.50
CA ASN A 70 6.50 2.96 -12.55
C ASN A 70 6.61 3.49 -11.12
N LYS A 71 7.75 4.09 -10.76
CA LYS A 71 7.90 4.77 -9.47
C LYS A 71 6.90 5.92 -9.33
N LEU A 72 6.76 6.79 -10.33
CA LEU A 72 5.81 7.91 -10.27
C LEU A 72 4.36 7.42 -10.12
N ILE A 73 3.96 6.41 -10.90
CA ILE A 73 2.64 5.79 -10.79
C ILE A 73 2.44 5.21 -9.38
N PHE A 74 3.42 4.48 -8.86
CA PHE A 74 3.34 3.93 -7.50
C PHE A 74 3.20 5.02 -6.44
N MET A 75 3.91 6.15 -6.58
CA MET A 75 3.81 7.26 -5.64
C MET A 75 2.39 7.85 -5.59
N GLU A 76 1.75 8.03 -6.76
CA GLU A 76 0.35 8.47 -6.86
C GLU A 76 -0.62 7.45 -6.23
N ASN A 77 -0.41 6.16 -6.52
CA ASN A 77 -1.20 5.07 -5.95
C ASN A 77 -1.03 5.01 -4.42
N PHE A 78 0.18 5.21 -3.91
CA PHE A 78 0.49 5.18 -2.48
C PHE A 78 -0.17 6.34 -1.74
N ASN A 79 -0.19 7.54 -2.32
CA ASN A 79 -0.94 8.67 -1.74
C ASN A 79 -2.44 8.34 -1.65
N SER A 80 -3.02 7.81 -2.72
CA SER A 80 -4.42 7.37 -2.74
C SER A 80 -4.71 6.26 -1.73
N PHE A 81 -3.79 5.31 -1.58
CA PHE A 81 -3.85 4.25 -0.59
C PHE A 81 -3.92 4.82 0.83
N LEU A 82 -3.05 5.76 1.19
CA LEU A 82 -3.06 6.39 2.51
C LEU A 82 -4.38 7.10 2.82
N ILE A 83 -4.92 7.84 1.85
CA ILE A 83 -6.21 8.55 2.01
C ILE A 83 -7.33 7.55 2.25
N ASN A 84 -7.42 6.51 1.40
CA ASN A 84 -8.47 5.49 1.51
C ASN A 84 -8.37 4.74 2.83
N VAL A 85 -7.17 4.26 3.18
CA VAL A 85 -6.94 3.44 4.36
C VAL A 85 -7.15 4.24 5.64
N ARG A 86 -6.69 5.50 5.73
CA ARG A 86 -7.03 6.39 6.85
C ARG A 86 -8.54 6.62 6.98
N GLY A 87 -9.23 6.79 5.84
CA GLY A 87 -10.67 7.05 5.79
C GLY A 87 -11.55 5.94 6.36
N PHE A 88 -11.07 4.70 6.52
CA PHE A 88 -11.83 3.64 7.18
C PHE A 88 -11.09 2.98 8.36
N LEU A 89 -9.78 3.15 8.50
CA LEU A 89 -9.05 2.73 9.69
C LEU A 89 -9.18 3.73 10.85
N CYS A 90 -9.24 5.04 10.58
CA CYS A 90 -9.37 6.08 11.63
C CYS A 90 -10.82 6.35 12.06
N VAL A 91 -11.81 5.67 11.46
CA VAL A 91 -13.23 5.83 11.83
C VAL A 91 -13.50 4.94 13.04
N ARG A 92 -13.41 5.56 14.22
CA ARG A 92 -13.81 5.00 15.52
C ARG A 92 -15.32 4.85 15.64
#